data_AF-A0A7K6MH88-F1
#
_entry.id   AF-A0A7K6MH88-F1
#
_cell.length_a   1.000
_cell.length_b   1.000
_cell.length_c   1.000
_cell.angle_alpha   90.00
_cell.angle_beta   90.00
_cell.angle_gamma   90.00
#
_symmetry.space_group_name_H-M   'P 1'
#
loop_
_entity.id
_entity.type
_entity.pdbx_description
1 polymer ?
#
loop_
_entity_poly.entity_id
_entity_poly.type
_entity_poly.pdbx_seq_one_letter_code
_entity_poly.pdbx_strand_id
1 'polypeptide(L)'
;RGISSDQRPKRPLNAYLRFVQDNRPAFREKNPEASNLELIKKLAGAWKELPASQKQVYEEAKKTDWKRYGEQMAAYKAQLTPAQAAALKEEKRKQQAKRRSIRAKRELNLLGKPKRARTGFNIFLSENFQESEGISPVAKMKKLFDMWQKMPTSQKQPYLQLAEDDKVRYENEMKSWEAKMMELGREDLVRSKKQRQKQKPAESAKQAAAAKASSGGNKAKLKKSEE
;
A
#
# COMPACT_ATOMS: atom_id res chain seq x y z
N ARG A 1 -27.22 -9.24 -17.83
CA ARG A 1 -26.63 -7.97 -17.31
C ARG A 1 -26.13 -8.26 -15.89
N GLY A 2 -24.83 -8.04 -15.62
CA GLY A 2 -24.24 -8.36 -14.31
C GLY A 2 -24.72 -7.39 -13.24
N ILE A 3 -25.09 -7.89 -12.06
CA ILE A 3 -25.50 -7.06 -10.93
C ILE A 3 -24.24 -6.38 -10.38
N SER A 4 -24.07 -5.09 -10.70
CA SER A 4 -23.03 -4.23 -10.11
C SER A 4 -23.28 -4.05 -8.61
N SER A 5 -22.22 -3.81 -7.84
CA SER A 5 -22.33 -3.44 -6.42
C SER A 5 -23.18 -2.17 -6.19
N ASP A 6 -23.44 -1.38 -7.24
CA ASP A 6 -24.35 -0.22 -7.24
C ASP A 6 -25.83 -0.58 -7.06
N GLN A 7 -26.25 -1.80 -7.42
CA GLN A 7 -27.63 -2.27 -7.26
C GLN A 7 -27.95 -2.69 -5.82
N ARG A 8 -26.93 -2.77 -4.97
CA ARG A 8 -27.10 -3.12 -3.56
C ARG A 8 -27.65 -1.91 -2.79
N PRO A 9 -28.77 -2.06 -2.04
CA PRO A 9 -29.26 -1.00 -1.18
C PRO A 9 -28.16 -0.50 -0.23
N LYS A 10 -28.00 0.83 -0.16
CA LYS A 10 -27.04 1.48 0.73
C LYS A 10 -27.63 1.60 2.13
N ARG A 11 -26.77 1.48 3.15
CA ARG A 11 -27.21 1.68 4.54
C ARG A 11 -27.75 3.11 4.71
N PRO A 12 -28.86 3.29 5.44
CA PRO A 12 -29.41 4.61 5.68
C PRO A 12 -28.51 5.40 6.62
N LEU A 13 -28.69 6.72 6.62
CA LEU A 13 -27.98 7.62 7.51
C LEU A 13 -28.42 7.41 8.96
N ASN A 14 -27.52 7.68 9.90
CA ASN A 14 -27.90 7.81 11.30
C ASN A 14 -28.52 9.19 11.56
N ALA A 15 -29.13 9.37 12.74
CA ALA A 15 -29.84 10.59 13.10
C ALA A 15 -28.96 11.85 12.96
N TYR A 16 -27.72 11.79 13.45
CA TYR A 16 -26.76 12.90 13.33
C TYR A 16 -26.37 13.21 11.88
N LEU A 17 -26.08 12.21 11.06
CA LEU A 17 -25.70 12.42 9.65
C LEU A 17 -26.87 12.95 8.82
N ARG A 18 -28.11 12.59 9.17
CA ARG A 18 -29.32 13.19 8.60
C ARG A 18 -29.42 14.66 9.00
N PHE A 19 -29.28 14.98 10.29
CA PHE A 19 -29.20 16.37 10.76
C PHE A 19 -28.11 17.18 10.02
N VAL A 20 -26.91 16.61 9.87
CA VAL A 20 -25.82 17.24 9.11
C VAL A 20 -26.22 17.45 7.66
N GLN A 21 -26.83 16.48 7.00
CA GLN A 21 -27.26 16.63 5.61
C GLN A 21 -28.27 17.77 5.46
N ASP A 22 -29.25 17.84 6.34
CA ASP A 22 -30.36 18.81 6.27
C ASP A 22 -29.88 20.23 6.61
N ASN A 23 -28.97 20.37 7.58
CA ASN A 23 -28.53 21.68 8.09
C ASN A 23 -27.26 22.21 7.41
N ARG A 24 -26.48 21.36 6.73
CA ARG A 24 -25.22 21.78 6.09
C ARG A 24 -25.38 22.91 5.07
N PRO A 25 -26.42 22.98 4.22
CA PRO A 25 -26.61 24.11 3.31
C PRO A 25 -26.76 25.44 4.06
N ALA A 26 -27.64 25.50 5.07
CA ALA A 26 -27.86 26.71 5.86
C ALA A 26 -26.60 27.14 6.64
N PHE A 27 -25.84 26.18 7.17
CA PHE A 27 -24.58 26.48 7.84
C PHE A 27 -23.53 27.00 6.85
N ARG A 28 -23.50 26.50 5.61
CA ARG A 28 -22.57 26.96 4.57
C ARG A 28 -22.90 28.37 4.11
N GLU A 29 -24.18 28.67 3.94
CA GLU A 29 -24.64 30.02 3.59
C GLU A 29 -24.24 31.05 4.64
N LYS A 30 -24.37 30.70 5.93
CA LYS A 30 -23.92 31.56 7.04
C LYS A 30 -22.39 31.62 7.21
N ASN A 31 -21.66 30.70 6.59
CA ASN A 31 -20.20 30.58 6.76
C ASN A 31 -19.55 30.23 5.40
N PRO A 32 -19.64 31.12 4.39
CA PRO A 32 -19.20 30.81 3.03
C PRO A 32 -17.69 30.53 2.93
N GLU A 33 -16.90 31.23 3.75
CA GLU A 33 -15.43 31.09 3.82
C GLU A 33 -14.98 29.90 4.68
N ALA A 34 -15.89 29.28 5.45
CA ALA A 34 -15.50 28.20 6.36
C ALA A 34 -15.16 26.93 5.58
N SER A 35 -14.05 26.30 5.97
CA SER A 35 -13.68 25.01 5.43
C SER A 35 -14.74 23.96 5.78
N ASN A 36 -14.83 22.90 4.97
CA ASN A 36 -15.73 21.78 5.26
C ASN A 36 -15.50 21.18 6.65
N LEU A 37 -14.26 21.16 7.14
CA LEU A 37 -13.94 20.62 8.46
C LEU A 37 -14.51 21.49 9.58
N GLU A 38 -14.37 22.81 9.47
CA GLU A 38 -14.95 23.76 10.44
C GLU A 38 -16.48 23.72 10.42
N LEU A 39 -17.07 23.59 9.23
CA LEU A 39 -18.51 23.47 9.08
C LEU A 39 -19.06 22.24 9.82
N ILE A 40 -18.41 21.08 9.65
CA ILE A 40 -18.80 19.85 10.34
C ILE A 40 -18.57 19.97 11.86
N LYS A 41 -17.51 20.65 12.31
CA LYS A 41 -17.31 20.94 13.74
C LYS A 41 -18.45 21.80 14.31
N LYS A 42 -18.86 22.86 13.62
CA LYS A 42 -20.00 23.71 14.01
C LYS A 42 -21.30 22.92 14.08
N LEU A 43 -21.59 22.09 13.07
CA LEU A 43 -22.76 21.20 13.06
C LEU A 43 -22.72 20.16 14.19
N ALA A 44 -21.54 19.61 14.52
CA ALA A 44 -21.38 18.71 15.66
C ALA A 44 -21.70 19.40 16.99
N GLY A 45 -21.30 20.67 17.15
CA GLY A 45 -21.69 21.51 18.29
C GLY A 45 -23.21 21.70 18.37
N ALA A 46 -23.83 22.17 17.28
CA ALA A 46 -25.27 22.39 17.21
C ALA A 46 -26.07 21.12 17.49
N TRP A 47 -25.62 19.95 17.02
CA TRP A 47 -26.25 18.67 17.35
C TRP A 47 -26.18 18.34 18.85
N LYS A 48 -25.06 18.65 19.53
CA LYS A 48 -24.95 18.40 20.97
C LYS A 48 -25.95 19.25 21.76
N GLU A 49 -26.09 20.52 21.39
CA GLU A 49 -27.01 21.49 22.00
C GLU A 49 -28.48 21.25 21.64
N LEU A 50 -28.75 20.53 20.55
CA LEU A 50 -30.11 20.27 20.07
C LEU A 50 -30.98 19.59 21.16
N PRO A 51 -32.20 20.09 21.45
CA PRO A 51 -33.10 19.49 22.43
C PRO A 51 -33.42 18.02 22.12
N ALA A 52 -33.71 17.24 23.16
CA ALA A 52 -34.04 15.82 23.02
C ALA A 52 -35.26 15.59 22.11
N SER A 53 -36.28 16.45 22.21
CA SER A 53 -37.48 16.40 21.36
C SER A 53 -37.15 16.54 19.87
N GLN A 54 -36.26 17.46 19.51
CA GLN A 54 -35.84 17.66 18.12
C GLN A 54 -34.91 16.53 17.64
N LYS A 55 -34.02 16.03 18.51
CA LYS A 55 -33.20 14.84 18.22
C LYS A 55 -34.07 13.61 17.96
N GLN A 56 -35.19 13.48 18.67
CA GLN A 56 -36.11 12.35 18.55
C GLN A 56 -36.70 12.23 17.15
N VAL A 57 -37.03 13.35 16.49
CA VAL A 57 -37.51 13.36 15.09
C VAL A 57 -36.51 12.67 14.16
N TYR A 58 -35.21 12.94 14.31
CA TYR A 58 -34.16 12.30 13.50
C TYR A 58 -33.95 10.83 13.86
N GLU A 59 -34.09 10.45 15.13
CA GLU A 59 -34.02 9.05 15.57
C GLU A 59 -35.20 8.21 15.05
N GLU A 60 -36.40 8.78 15.03
CA GLU A 60 -37.59 8.14 14.45
C GLU A 60 -37.43 7.99 12.93
N ALA A 61 -36.98 9.03 12.23
CA ALA A 61 -36.69 8.96 10.80
C ALA A 61 -35.63 7.87 10.49
N LYS A 62 -34.56 7.78 11.30
CA LYS A 62 -33.58 6.70 11.21
C LYS A 62 -34.23 5.32 11.39
N LYS A 63 -35.09 5.13 12.39
CA LYS A 63 -35.76 3.84 12.63
C LYS A 63 -36.59 3.42 11.41
N THR A 64 -37.36 4.35 10.84
CA THR A 64 -38.19 4.12 9.65
C THR A 64 -37.33 3.75 8.44
N ASP A 65 -36.26 4.50 8.19
CA ASP A 65 -35.31 4.19 7.12
C ASP A 65 -34.64 2.83 7.27
N TRP A 66 -34.29 2.44 8.51
CA TRP A 66 -33.70 1.12 8.78
C TRP A 66 -34.66 -0.03 8.49
N LYS A 67 -35.96 0.14 8.77
CA LYS A 67 -37.00 -0.83 8.38
C LYS A 67 -37.07 -0.96 6.86
N ARG A 68 -37.21 0.16 6.15
CA ARG A 68 -37.23 0.20 4.68
C ARG A 68 -35.97 -0.42 4.07
N TYR A 69 -34.80 -0.13 4.63
CA TYR A 69 -33.53 -0.72 4.20
C TYR A 69 -33.51 -2.24 4.38
N GLY A 70 -34.07 -2.74 5.49
CA GLY A 70 -34.19 -4.17 5.75
C GLY A 70 -35.00 -4.88 4.66
N GLU A 71 -36.18 -4.34 4.33
CA GLU A 71 -37.05 -4.84 3.27
C GLU A 71 -36.36 -4.82 1.90
N GLN A 72 -35.75 -3.69 1.53
CA GLN A 72 -35.01 -3.55 0.27
C GLN A 72 -33.84 -4.54 0.19
N MET A 73 -33.10 -4.73 1.27
CA MET A 73 -31.99 -5.69 1.33
C MET A 73 -32.47 -7.14 1.26
N ALA A 74 -33.63 -7.46 1.85
CA ALA A 74 -34.23 -8.78 1.77
C ALA A 74 -34.66 -9.09 0.32
N ALA A 75 -35.37 -8.16 -0.32
CA ALA A 75 -35.75 -8.26 -1.72
C ALA A 75 -34.52 -8.38 -2.65
N TYR A 76 -33.50 -7.56 -2.43
CA TYR A 76 -32.24 -7.61 -3.18
C TYR A 76 -31.55 -8.98 -3.05
N LYS A 77 -31.49 -9.54 -1.83
CA LYS A 77 -30.89 -10.86 -1.61
C LYS A 77 -31.69 -11.99 -2.26
N ALA A 78 -33.02 -11.91 -2.24
CA ALA A 78 -33.89 -12.90 -2.87
C ALA A 78 -33.74 -12.93 -4.40
N GLN A 79 -33.40 -11.80 -5.02
CA GLN A 79 -33.15 -11.68 -6.46
C GLN A 79 -31.78 -12.22 -6.90
N LEU A 80 -30.84 -12.46 -5.98
CA LEU A 80 -29.48 -12.88 -6.33
C LEU A 80 -29.40 -14.37 -6.63
N THR A 81 -28.71 -14.72 -7.71
CA THR A 81 -28.30 -16.12 -7.92
C THR A 81 -27.15 -16.49 -6.97
N PRO A 82 -26.95 -17.79 -6.64
CA PRO A 82 -25.83 -18.23 -5.82
C PRO A 82 -24.47 -17.77 -6.35
N ALA A 83 -24.29 -17.78 -7.68
CA ALA A 83 -23.07 -17.32 -8.34
C ALA A 83 -22.84 -15.81 -8.15
N GLN A 84 -23.89 -14.99 -8.28
CA GLN A 84 -23.80 -13.54 -8.05
C GLN A 84 -23.52 -13.23 -6.57
N ALA A 85 -24.16 -13.94 -5.64
CA ALA A 85 -23.89 -13.80 -4.21
C ALA A 85 -22.44 -14.15 -3.85
N ALA A 86 -21.88 -15.21 -4.45
CA ALA A 86 -20.48 -15.58 -4.29
C ALA A 86 -19.52 -14.50 -4.85
N ALA A 87 -19.80 -13.98 -6.05
CA ALA A 87 -19.02 -12.92 -6.68
C ALA A 87 -18.99 -11.63 -5.81
N LEU A 88 -20.14 -11.20 -5.28
CA LEU A 88 -20.23 -10.05 -4.38
C LEU A 88 -19.46 -10.27 -3.06
N LYS A 89 -19.49 -11.50 -2.52
CA LYS A 89 -18.71 -11.86 -1.32
C LYS A 89 -17.21 -11.78 -1.60
N GLU A 90 -16.76 -12.28 -2.75
CA GLU A 90 -15.36 -12.21 -3.16
C GLU A 90 -14.90 -10.77 -3.41
N GLU A 91 -15.71 -9.96 -4.10
CA GLU A 91 -15.43 -8.54 -4.32
C GLU A 91 -15.26 -7.80 -2.98
N LYS A 92 -16.20 -8.01 -2.04
CA LYS A 92 -16.12 -7.43 -0.70
C LYS A 92 -14.84 -7.86 0.03
N ARG A 93 -14.44 -9.14 -0.08
CA ARG A 93 -13.18 -9.66 0.49
C ARG A 93 -11.98 -8.94 -0.13
N LYS A 94 -11.93 -8.78 -1.46
CA LYS A 94 -10.87 -8.06 -2.18
C LYS A 94 -10.79 -6.59 -1.74
N GLN A 95 -11.93 -5.90 -1.65
CA GLN A 95 -11.98 -4.51 -1.18
C GLN A 95 -11.50 -4.37 0.27
N GLN A 96 -11.89 -5.28 1.17
CA GLN A 96 -11.42 -5.28 2.56
C GLN A 96 -9.93 -5.57 2.66
N ALA A 97 -9.40 -6.54 1.91
CA ALA A 97 -7.98 -6.83 1.85
C ALA A 97 -7.18 -5.62 1.33
N LYS A 98 -7.66 -4.94 0.28
CA LYS A 98 -7.07 -3.70 -0.23
C LYS A 98 -7.05 -2.60 0.85
N ARG A 99 -8.15 -2.38 1.56
CA ARG A 99 -8.22 -1.40 2.67
C ARG A 99 -7.25 -1.74 3.80
N ARG A 100 -7.14 -3.02 4.19
CA ARG A 100 -6.17 -3.49 5.20
C ARG A 100 -4.73 -3.25 4.74
N SER A 101 -4.41 -3.59 3.50
CA SER A 101 -3.08 -3.34 2.91
C SER A 101 -2.73 -1.85 2.88
N ILE A 102 -3.67 -0.97 2.50
CA ILE A 102 -3.46 0.48 2.51
C ILE A 102 -3.22 0.99 3.94
N ARG A 103 -4.01 0.52 4.93
CA ARG A 103 -3.83 0.91 6.33
C ARG A 103 -2.46 0.46 6.86
N ALA A 104 -2.09 -0.79 6.62
CA ALA A 104 -0.78 -1.32 7.01
C ALA A 104 0.36 -0.53 6.35
N LYS A 105 0.25 -0.19 5.06
CA LYS A 105 1.24 0.64 4.37
C LYS A 105 1.35 2.04 4.97
N ARG A 106 0.22 2.68 5.32
CA ARG A 106 0.23 4.00 5.98
C ARG A 106 0.90 3.94 7.34
N GLU A 107 0.61 2.92 8.13
CA GLU A 107 1.25 2.69 9.42
C GLU A 107 2.77 2.52 9.27
N LEU A 108 3.22 1.68 8.33
CA LEU A 108 4.64 1.51 8.04
C LEU A 108 5.31 2.81 7.59
N ASN A 109 4.62 3.64 6.80
CA ASN A 109 5.13 4.95 6.39
C ASN A 109 5.25 5.91 7.59
N LEU A 110 4.26 5.93 8.49
CA LEU A 110 4.29 6.74 9.71
C LEU A 110 5.41 6.30 10.67
N LEU A 111 5.70 5.00 10.73
CA LEU A 111 6.81 4.44 11.49
C LEU A 111 8.18 4.63 10.80
N GLY A 112 8.22 5.34 9.67
CA GLY A 112 9.46 5.63 8.95
C GLY A 112 10.16 4.40 8.39
N LYS A 113 9.41 3.35 8.02
CA LYS A 113 10.02 2.13 7.49
C LYS A 113 10.88 2.43 6.24
N PRO A 114 12.15 2.00 6.23
CA PRO A 114 13.07 2.21 5.11
C PRO A 114 12.48 1.75 3.77
N LYS A 115 12.66 2.58 2.73
CA LYS A 115 12.34 2.20 1.35
C LYS A 115 13.29 1.10 0.89
N ARG A 116 12.76 0.15 0.12
CA ARG A 116 13.54 -0.98 -0.43
C ARG A 116 14.73 -0.48 -1.25
N ALA A 117 15.78 -1.31 -1.28
CA ALA A 117 16.94 -1.08 -2.14
C ALA A 117 16.50 -0.90 -3.60
N ARG A 118 17.02 0.14 -4.25
CA ARG A 118 16.81 0.44 -5.67
C ARG A 118 17.61 -0.55 -6.51
N THR A 119 17.02 -1.01 -7.61
CA THR A 119 17.74 -1.78 -8.62
C THR A 119 18.48 -0.84 -9.57
N GLY A 120 19.50 -1.33 -10.29
CA GLY A 120 20.23 -0.52 -11.27
C GLY A 120 19.30 0.09 -12.33
N PHE A 121 18.28 -0.67 -12.75
CA PHE A 121 17.24 -0.14 -13.62
C PHE A 121 16.41 0.97 -12.97
N ASN A 122 16.08 0.89 -11.67
CA ASN A 122 15.37 1.98 -11.00
C ASN A 122 16.19 3.27 -10.92
N ILE A 123 17.51 3.16 -10.76
CA ILE A 123 18.43 4.30 -10.73
C ILE A 123 18.53 4.92 -12.13
N PHE A 124 18.78 4.08 -13.14
CA PHE A 124 18.74 4.49 -14.55
C PHE A 124 17.42 5.17 -14.91
N LEU A 125 16.29 4.59 -14.50
CA LEU A 125 14.97 5.20 -14.70
C LEU A 125 14.85 6.57 -14.04
N SER A 126 15.29 6.73 -12.79
CA SER A 126 15.18 8.02 -12.11
C SER A 126 16.00 9.13 -12.78
N GLU A 127 17.11 8.79 -13.43
CA GLU A 127 17.94 9.75 -14.17
C GLU A 127 17.38 10.07 -15.56
N ASN A 128 16.82 9.06 -16.24
CA ASN A 128 16.43 9.17 -17.65
C ASN A 128 14.94 9.47 -17.84
N PHE A 129 14.12 9.43 -16.79
CA PHE A 129 12.71 9.76 -16.85
C PHE A 129 12.51 11.28 -16.78
N GLN A 130 12.56 11.95 -17.93
CA GLN A 130 12.25 13.39 -18.05
C GLN A 130 10.75 13.64 -18.21
N GLU A 131 10.24 14.64 -17.48
CA GLU A 131 8.87 15.15 -17.60
C GLU A 131 8.73 16.06 -18.83
N SER A 132 8.74 15.48 -20.03
CA SER A 132 8.28 16.16 -21.25
C SER A 132 6.78 15.96 -21.48
N GLU A 133 6.09 17.00 -21.96
CA GLU A 133 4.70 16.90 -22.39
C GLU A 133 4.57 16.02 -23.65
N GLY A 134 3.48 15.24 -23.75
CA GLY A 134 3.09 14.58 -25.01
C GLY A 134 3.24 13.06 -25.12
N ILE A 135 4.04 12.40 -24.28
CA ILE A 135 4.10 10.91 -24.25
C ILE A 135 3.55 10.39 -22.93
N SER A 136 2.60 9.44 -23.00
CA SER A 136 2.06 8.76 -21.81
C SER A 136 3.20 8.18 -20.94
N PRO A 137 3.19 8.36 -19.61
CA PRO A 137 4.21 7.81 -18.70
C PRO A 137 4.46 6.30 -18.90
N VAL A 138 3.41 5.55 -19.26
CA VAL A 138 3.51 4.11 -19.54
C VAL A 138 4.35 3.84 -20.79
N ALA A 139 4.13 4.61 -21.86
CA ALA A 139 4.90 4.48 -23.10
C ALA A 139 6.37 4.91 -22.89
N LYS A 140 6.62 5.94 -22.09
CA LYS A 140 7.99 6.35 -21.70
C LYS A 140 8.71 5.23 -20.94
N MET A 141 8.05 4.65 -19.94
CA MET A 141 8.60 3.53 -19.16
C MET A 141 8.97 2.34 -20.05
N LYS A 142 8.11 2.00 -21.02
CA LYS A 142 8.38 0.94 -22.01
C LYS A 142 9.61 1.26 -22.85
N LYS A 143 9.73 2.48 -23.38
CA LYS A 143 10.91 2.93 -24.14
C LYS A 143 12.19 2.85 -23.33
N LEU A 144 12.17 3.32 -22.08
CA LEU A 144 13.33 3.25 -21.18
C LEU A 144 13.69 1.80 -20.82
N PHE A 145 12.70 0.94 -20.64
CA PHE A 145 12.94 -0.49 -20.44
C PHE A 145 13.62 -1.13 -21.65
N ASP A 146 13.13 -0.85 -22.87
CA ASP A 146 13.74 -1.36 -24.10
C ASP A 146 15.18 -0.84 -24.28
N MET A 147 15.42 0.43 -23.95
CA MET A 147 16.75 1.04 -23.95
C MET A 147 17.69 0.37 -22.94
N TRP A 148 17.21 0.13 -21.71
CA TRP A 148 17.96 -0.62 -20.71
C TRP A 148 18.27 -2.03 -21.19
N GLN A 149 17.35 -2.76 -21.82
CA GLN A 149 17.65 -4.12 -22.32
C GLN A 149 18.78 -4.11 -23.36
N LYS A 150 18.73 -3.18 -24.32
CA LYS A 150 19.71 -3.06 -25.41
C LYS A 150 21.07 -2.49 -24.98
N MET A 151 21.14 -1.84 -23.82
CA MET A 151 22.38 -1.22 -23.33
C MET A 151 23.45 -2.28 -23.01
N PRO A 152 24.71 -2.09 -23.45
CA PRO A 152 25.80 -3.01 -23.17
C PRO A 152 26.13 -3.04 -21.67
N THR A 153 26.68 -4.17 -21.21
CA THR A 153 26.99 -4.40 -19.80
C THR A 153 27.89 -3.32 -19.21
N SER A 154 28.86 -2.79 -19.97
CA SER A 154 29.76 -1.71 -19.55
C SER A 154 29.02 -0.43 -19.17
N GLN A 155 28.00 -0.04 -19.95
CA GLN A 155 27.18 1.14 -19.65
C GLN A 155 26.21 0.89 -18.49
N LYS A 156 25.83 -0.38 -18.24
CA LYS A 156 25.03 -0.78 -17.08
C LYS A 156 25.84 -0.82 -15.79
N GLN A 157 27.16 -1.02 -15.86
CA GLN A 157 28.00 -1.24 -14.67
C GLN A 157 27.87 -0.12 -13.62
N PRO A 158 27.92 1.18 -13.96
CA PRO A 158 27.77 2.24 -12.97
C PRO A 158 26.44 2.14 -12.20
N TYR A 159 25.34 1.86 -12.91
CA TYR A 159 24.02 1.67 -12.31
C TYR A 159 23.94 0.44 -11.41
N LEU A 160 24.61 -0.65 -11.79
CA LEU A 160 24.67 -1.87 -10.99
C LEU A 160 25.50 -1.66 -9.71
N GLN A 161 26.60 -0.90 -9.78
CA GLN A 161 27.40 -0.52 -8.62
C GLN A 161 26.58 0.34 -7.66
N LEU A 162 25.93 1.40 -8.14
CA LEU A 162 25.05 2.24 -7.32
C LEU A 162 23.89 1.44 -6.68
N ALA A 163 23.40 0.40 -7.35
CA ALA A 163 22.39 -0.48 -6.78
C ALA A 163 22.96 -1.35 -5.64
N GLU A 164 24.22 -1.76 -5.73
CA GLU A 164 24.89 -2.48 -4.65
C GLU A 164 25.10 -1.59 -3.43
N ASP A 165 25.51 -0.34 -3.64
CA ASP A 165 25.62 0.65 -2.56
C ASP A 165 24.25 0.93 -1.90
N ASP A 166 23.18 1.04 -2.70
CA ASP A 166 21.82 1.24 -2.17
C ASP A 166 21.30 0.01 -1.40
N LYS A 167 21.79 -1.20 -1.70
CA LYS A 167 21.53 -2.39 -0.85
C LYS A 167 22.20 -2.24 0.51
N VAL A 168 23.46 -1.79 0.57
CA VAL A 168 24.16 -1.55 1.84
C VAL A 168 23.42 -0.51 2.67
N ARG A 169 23.02 0.61 2.05
CA ARG A 169 22.16 1.62 2.69
C ARG A 169 20.88 1.00 3.26
N TYR A 170 20.12 0.26 2.44
CA TYR A 170 18.88 -0.38 2.87
C TYR A 170 19.09 -1.35 4.03
N GLU A 171 20.15 -2.15 4.00
CA GLU A 171 20.46 -3.09 5.07
C GLU A 171 20.75 -2.38 6.39
N ASN A 172 21.55 -1.31 6.36
CA ASN A 172 21.88 -0.53 7.55
C ASN A 172 20.66 0.18 8.12
N GLU A 173 19.88 0.87 7.28
CA GLU A 173 18.63 1.52 7.70
C GLU A 173 17.64 0.51 8.29
N MET A 174 17.50 -0.67 7.67
CA MET A 174 16.60 -1.71 8.16
C MET A 174 17.04 -2.29 9.49
N LYS A 175 18.34 -2.48 9.73
CA LYS A 175 18.85 -2.96 11.03
C LYS A 175 18.47 -1.96 12.13
N SER A 176 18.74 -0.67 11.92
CA SER A 176 18.40 0.38 12.88
C SER A 176 16.88 0.49 13.09
N TRP A 177 16.09 0.41 12.01
CA TRP A 177 14.63 0.46 12.10
C TRP A 177 14.06 -0.75 12.83
N GLU A 178 14.56 -1.96 12.57
CA GLU A 178 14.11 -3.18 13.27
C GLU A 178 14.47 -3.13 14.75
N ALA A 179 15.65 -2.65 15.12
CA ALA A 179 16.02 -2.43 16.52
C ALA A 179 15.05 -1.46 17.21
N LYS A 180 14.71 -0.34 16.57
CA LYS A 180 13.71 0.61 17.07
C LYS A 180 12.32 -0.03 17.22
N MET A 181 11.90 -0.89 16.29
CA MET A 181 10.60 -1.57 16.42
C MET A 181 10.58 -2.56 17.58
N MET A 182 11.69 -3.25 17.86
CA MET A 182 11.82 -4.11 19.04
C MET A 182 11.71 -3.30 20.33
N GLU A 183 12.39 -2.15 20.43
CA GLU A 183 12.32 -1.24 21.58
C GLU A 183 10.88 -0.74 21.84
N LEU A 184 10.14 -0.46 20.77
CA LEU A 184 8.73 -0.05 20.85
C LEU A 184 7.75 -1.23 21.06
N GLY A 185 8.24 -2.46 21.27
CA GLY A 185 7.41 -3.66 21.47
C GLY A 185 6.64 -4.11 20.22
N ARG A 186 7.03 -3.64 19.03
CA ARG A 186 6.40 -3.94 17.72
C ARG A 186 7.16 -5.03 16.97
N GLU A 187 7.39 -6.15 17.65
CA GLU A 187 8.10 -7.31 17.08
C GLU A 187 7.38 -7.91 15.87
N ASP A 188 6.05 -7.71 15.77
CA ASP A 188 5.22 -8.11 14.64
C ASP A 188 5.70 -7.52 13.30
N LEU A 189 6.44 -6.42 13.34
CA LEU A 189 6.92 -5.70 12.16
C LEU A 189 8.34 -6.07 11.73
N VAL A 190 9.07 -6.82 12.56
CA VAL A 190 10.45 -7.24 12.31
C VAL A 190 10.49 -8.45 11.37
N ARG A 191 11.44 -8.46 10.41
CA ARG A 191 11.53 -9.57 9.46
C ARG A 191 11.94 -10.86 10.18
N SER A 192 11.14 -11.92 10.04
CA SER A 192 11.51 -13.24 10.54
C SER A 192 12.76 -13.78 9.83
N LYS A 193 13.70 -14.40 10.57
CA LYS A 193 14.89 -15.07 10.01
C LYS A 193 14.55 -16.09 8.91
N LYS A 194 13.39 -16.76 8.96
CA LYS A 194 12.93 -17.70 7.93
C LYS A 194 12.63 -17.03 6.57
N GLN A 195 12.26 -15.75 6.54
CA GLN A 195 12.04 -15.02 5.28
C GLN A 195 13.34 -14.65 4.56
N ARG A 196 14.44 -14.42 5.29
CA ARG A 196 15.76 -14.08 4.72
C ARG A 196 16.35 -15.22 3.87
N GLN A 197 16.05 -16.47 4.23
CA GLN A 197 16.53 -17.64 3.47
C GLN A 197 15.79 -17.85 2.15
N LYS A 198 14.52 -17.43 2.03
CA LYS A 198 13.74 -17.52 0.78
C LYS A 198 14.10 -16.48 -0.28
N GLN A 199 14.78 -15.39 0.10
CA GLN A 199 15.11 -14.27 -0.81
C GLN A 199 16.56 -14.27 -1.34
N LYS A 200 17.42 -15.19 -0.90
CA LYS A 200 18.73 -15.37 -1.56
C LYS A 200 18.51 -16.08 -2.91
N PRO A 201 18.89 -15.47 -4.05
CA PRO A 201 18.92 -16.19 -5.31
C PRO A 201 19.95 -17.32 -5.20
N ALA A 202 19.55 -18.54 -5.56
CA ALA A 202 20.38 -19.75 -5.57
C ALA A 202 21.66 -19.62 -6.43
N GLU A 203 21.80 -18.55 -7.20
CA GLU A 203 22.95 -18.25 -8.05
C GLU A 203 24.22 -17.90 -7.26
N SER A 204 24.07 -17.19 -6.13
CA SER A 204 25.19 -16.84 -5.23
C SER A 204 25.82 -18.06 -4.52
N ALA A 205 25.06 -19.15 -4.36
CA ALA A 205 25.57 -20.38 -3.74
C ALA A 205 26.41 -21.22 -4.72
N LYS A 206 26.10 -21.17 -6.03
CA LYS A 206 26.88 -21.88 -7.06
C LYS A 206 28.25 -21.23 -7.31
N GLN A 207 28.33 -19.90 -7.26
CA GLN A 207 29.61 -19.19 -7.45
C GLN A 207 30.56 -19.37 -6.25
N ALA A 208 30.03 -19.43 -5.02
CA ALA A 208 30.84 -19.68 -3.83
C ALA A 208 31.38 -21.13 -3.75
N ALA A 209 30.66 -22.11 -4.33
CA ALA A 209 31.13 -23.49 -4.43
C ALA A 209 32.22 -23.66 -5.50
N ALA A 210 32.10 -22.97 -6.64
CA ALA A 210 33.11 -22.99 -7.70
C ALA A 210 34.44 -22.36 -7.26
N ALA A 211 34.40 -21.27 -6.47
CA ALA A 211 35.60 -20.61 -5.97
C ALA A 211 36.35 -21.41 -4.89
N LYS A 212 35.65 -22.31 -4.16
CA LYS A 212 36.28 -23.21 -3.19
C LYS A 212 36.88 -24.46 -3.83
N ALA A 213 36.41 -24.87 -5.00
CA ALA A 213 37.00 -25.97 -5.76
C ALA A 213 38.30 -25.57 -6.49
N SER A 214 38.50 -24.28 -6.81
CA SER A 214 39.68 -23.81 -7.55
C SER A 214 40.89 -23.45 -6.68
N SER A 215 40.77 -23.36 -5.35
CA SER A 215 41.89 -22.98 -4.46
C SER A 215 42.64 -24.16 -3.81
N GLY A 216 42.31 -25.40 -4.18
CA GLY A 216 42.88 -26.62 -3.61
C GLY A 216 43.92 -27.28 -4.50
N GLY A 217 45.01 -26.61 -4.86
CA GLY A 217 46.06 -27.25 -5.66
C GLY A 217 47.24 -26.35 -6.03
N ASN A 218 48.17 -26.13 -5.11
CA ASN A 218 49.61 -26.11 -5.41
C ASN A 218 50.45 -25.96 -4.13
N LYS A 219 51.04 -27.07 -3.66
CA LYS A 219 52.28 -27.07 -2.89
C LYS A 219 53.27 -27.97 -3.62
N ALA A 220 53.99 -27.41 -4.59
CA ALA A 220 55.16 -28.03 -5.20
C ALA A 220 56.41 -27.59 -4.42
N LYS A 221 57.12 -28.57 -3.85
CA LYS A 221 58.44 -28.44 -3.22
C LYS A 221 59.46 -28.05 -4.29
N LEU A 222 60.22 -26.97 -4.08
CA LEU A 222 61.50 -26.76 -4.78
C LEU A 222 62.63 -27.13 -3.81
N LYS A 223 63.36 -28.19 -4.17
CA LYS A 223 64.57 -28.66 -3.48
C LYS A 223 65.75 -27.74 -3.82
N LYS A 224 66.57 -27.56 -2.78
CA LYS A 224 67.91 -26.98 -2.70
C LYS A 224 68.90 -27.68 -3.63
N SER A 225 69.84 -26.93 -4.22
CA SER A 225 71.17 -27.42 -4.63
C SER A 225 72.18 -26.27 -4.58
N GLU A 226 73.18 -26.46 -3.70
CA GLU A 226 74.51 -25.83 -3.67
C GLU A 226 75.18 -25.99 -5.06
N GLU A 227 76.01 -25.08 -5.55
CA GLU A 227 77.37 -24.75 -5.12
C GLU A 227 77.80 -23.38 -5.68
#